data_AF-A0A2V9B237-F1
#
_entry.id   AF-A0A2V9B237-F1
#
_cell.length_a   1.000
_cell.length_b   1.000
_cell.length_c   1.000
_cell.angle_alpha   90.00
_cell.angle_beta   90.00
_cell.angle_gamma   90.00
#
_symmetry.space_group_name_H-M   'P 1'
#
loop_
_entity.id
_entity.type
_entity.pdbx_description
1 polymer ?
#
loop_
_entity_poly.entity_id
_entity_poly.type
_entity_poly.pdbx_seq_one_letter_code
_entity_poly.pdbx_strand_id
1 'polypeptide(L)'
;MKLRRLIVSSLFVCGTLTFLAAAAHAAEEGGANAAGPAELFKWINFAIVAAALIWVFGKVLPPKFRANAEKISSAITRATAAKAEAERKLKDAEQRLARLEQEVRGLREEAQREAAAEAERIRALAKSDAEKISLAAKAEIEAAERAARIELKALAAKLAVDRAESLLAKQLNPQTQHALIAGFVKALQGSPN
;
A
#
# COMPACT_ATOMS: atom_id res chain seq x y z
N MET A 1 48.27 -10.92 24.10
CA MET A 1 48.67 -9.49 23.91
C MET A 1 48.95 -8.74 25.22
N LYS A 2 48.22 -9.02 26.32
CA LYS A 2 48.48 -8.39 27.64
C LYS A 2 49.83 -8.80 28.25
N LEU A 3 50.25 -10.06 28.11
CA LEU A 3 51.50 -10.57 28.69
C LEU A 3 52.78 -9.93 28.10
N ARG A 4 52.83 -9.72 26.77
CA ARG A 4 53.97 -9.05 26.11
C ARG A 4 54.04 -7.55 26.46
N ARG A 5 52.89 -6.93 26.75
CA ARG A 5 52.78 -5.52 27.16
C ARG A 5 53.21 -5.34 28.62
N LEU A 6 52.90 -6.31 29.48
CA LEU A 6 53.37 -6.41 30.86
C LEU A 6 54.88 -6.66 30.93
N ILE A 7 55.43 -7.53 30.09
CA ILE A 7 56.88 -7.78 30.03
C ILE A 7 57.64 -6.52 29.56
N VAL A 8 57.16 -5.83 28.51
CA VAL A 8 57.81 -4.59 28.04
C VAL A 8 57.66 -3.45 29.06
N SER A 9 56.52 -3.33 29.71
CA SER A 9 56.31 -2.34 30.79
C SER A 9 57.16 -2.66 32.02
N SER A 10 57.30 -3.92 32.40
CA SER A 10 58.12 -4.38 33.52
C SER A 10 59.61 -4.19 33.24
N LEU A 11 60.05 -4.44 31.99
CA LEU A 11 61.43 -4.20 31.56
C LEU A 11 61.76 -2.70 31.50
N PHE A 12 60.80 -1.87 31.08
CA PHE A 12 60.94 -0.41 31.09
C PHE A 12 60.99 0.14 32.51
N VAL A 13 60.10 -0.31 33.41
CA VAL A 13 60.08 0.07 34.83
C VAL A 13 61.36 -0.37 35.54
N CYS A 14 61.84 -1.59 35.29
CA CYS A 14 63.10 -2.09 35.84
C CYS A 14 64.31 -1.33 35.28
N GLY A 15 64.30 -1.00 33.99
CA GLY A 15 65.29 -0.14 33.34
C GLY A 15 65.31 1.29 33.92
N THR A 16 64.16 1.88 34.20
CA THR A 16 64.06 3.19 34.86
C THR A 16 64.45 3.14 36.34
N LEU A 17 64.13 2.04 37.05
CA LEU A 17 64.55 1.84 38.45
C LEU A 17 66.07 1.68 38.56
N THR A 18 66.68 0.92 37.65
CA THR A 18 68.13 0.72 37.61
C THR A 18 68.87 1.99 37.20
N PHE A 19 68.32 2.79 36.29
CA PHE A 19 68.84 4.12 35.95
C PHE A 19 68.76 5.10 37.14
N LEU A 20 67.64 5.10 37.88
CA LEU A 20 67.45 5.95 39.06
C LEU A 20 68.36 5.53 40.24
N ALA A 21 68.57 4.23 40.45
CA ALA A 21 69.49 3.72 41.46
C ALA A 21 70.96 4.00 41.13
N ALA A 22 71.34 3.95 39.85
CA ALA A 22 72.67 4.34 39.38
C ALA A 22 72.89 5.87 39.50
N ALA A 23 71.87 6.69 39.23
CA ALA A 23 71.92 8.13 39.45
C ALA A 23 72.02 8.50 40.94
N ALA A 24 71.35 7.75 41.83
CA ALA A 24 71.46 7.93 43.27
C ALA A 24 72.86 7.59 43.81
N HIS A 25 73.49 6.51 43.32
CA HIS A 25 74.89 6.19 43.67
C HIS A 25 75.90 7.19 43.09
N ALA A 26 75.61 7.78 41.92
CA ALA A 26 76.46 8.81 41.34
C ALA A 26 76.31 10.20 42.02
N ALA A 27 75.27 10.40 42.84
CA ALA A 27 75.04 11.65 43.56
C ALA A 27 75.78 11.73 44.92
N GLU A 28 76.24 10.60 45.49
CA GLU A 28 77.05 10.60 46.72
C GLU A 28 78.56 10.85 46.47
N GLU A 29 79.07 10.65 45.26
CA GLU A 29 80.45 11.04 44.88
C GLU A 29 80.46 12.40 44.17
N GLY A 30 80.22 13.46 44.94
CA GLY A 30 80.41 14.83 44.51
C GLY A 30 81.89 15.20 44.42
N GLY A 31 82.43 15.15 43.20
CA GLY A 31 83.55 16.02 42.80
C GLY A 31 84.92 15.36 42.69
N ALA A 32 85.38 15.16 41.45
CA ALA A 32 86.64 15.69 40.91
C ALA A 32 86.90 15.09 39.53
N ASN A 33 87.39 15.93 38.63
CA ASN A 33 87.80 15.58 37.28
C ASN A 33 88.83 14.44 37.29
N ALA A 34 88.45 13.25 36.83
CA ALA A 34 89.39 12.23 36.41
C ALA A 34 88.69 11.26 35.45
N ALA A 35 89.30 11.03 34.29
CA ALA A 35 88.96 9.93 33.40
C ALA A 35 89.21 8.60 34.12
N GLY A 36 88.21 8.12 34.86
CA GLY A 36 88.24 6.90 35.66
C GLY A 36 87.01 6.01 35.44
N PRO A 37 86.96 4.82 36.05
CA PRO A 37 85.98 3.75 35.78
C PRO A 37 84.50 4.17 35.88
N ALA A 38 84.21 5.24 36.62
CA ALA A 38 82.85 5.76 36.83
C ALA A 38 82.23 6.42 35.57
N GLU A 39 83.00 7.16 34.77
CA GLU A 39 82.49 7.74 33.50
C GLU A 39 82.25 6.66 32.44
N LEU A 40 83.13 5.66 32.37
CA LEU A 40 82.95 4.51 31.49
C LEU A 40 81.68 3.73 31.83
N PHE A 41 81.38 3.58 33.12
CA PHE A 41 80.16 2.92 33.59
C PHE A 41 78.89 3.68 33.21
N LYS A 42 78.90 5.03 33.30
CA LYS A 42 77.78 5.88 32.84
C LYS A 42 77.53 5.72 31.34
N TRP A 43 78.59 5.75 30.51
CA TRP A 43 78.46 5.57 29.06
C TRP A 43 77.98 4.16 28.67
N ILE A 44 78.45 3.12 29.37
CA ILE A 44 77.97 1.74 29.16
C ILE A 44 76.49 1.62 29.54
N ASN A 45 76.08 2.18 30.69
CA ASN A 45 74.67 2.20 31.10
C ASN A 45 73.79 2.94 30.09
N PHE A 46 74.22 4.12 29.64
CA PHE A 46 73.54 4.89 28.60
C PHE A 46 73.43 4.10 27.29
N ALA A 47 74.50 3.42 26.85
CA ALA A 47 74.48 2.60 25.65
C ALA A 47 73.48 1.43 25.76
N ILE A 48 73.38 0.80 26.93
CA ILE A 48 72.41 -0.28 27.19
C ILE A 48 70.97 0.25 27.12
N VAL A 49 70.69 1.39 27.77
CA VAL A 49 69.36 2.01 27.74
C VAL A 49 69.01 2.49 26.33
N ALA A 50 69.95 3.12 25.62
CA ALA A 50 69.77 3.56 24.24
C ALA A 50 69.51 2.39 23.29
N ALA A 51 70.26 1.28 23.40
CA ALA A 51 70.03 0.07 22.62
C ALA A 51 68.66 -0.55 22.91
N ALA A 52 68.24 -0.59 24.18
CA ALA A 52 66.91 -1.06 24.57
C ALA A 52 65.79 -0.16 24.00
N LEU A 53 65.96 1.16 24.04
CA LEU A 53 65.01 2.10 23.43
C LEU A 53 64.93 1.90 21.93
N ILE A 54 66.06 1.85 21.22
CA ILE A 54 66.09 1.64 19.76
C ILE A 54 65.41 0.32 19.39
N TRP A 55 65.61 -0.74 20.17
CA TRP A 55 64.96 -2.03 19.95
C TRP A 55 63.44 -1.97 20.17
N VAL A 56 62.97 -1.32 21.23
CA VAL A 56 61.54 -1.15 21.51
C VAL A 56 60.87 -0.26 20.46
N PHE A 57 61.47 0.88 20.13
CA PHE A 57 60.97 1.79 19.10
C PHE A 57 60.96 1.12 17.72
N GLY A 58 62.02 0.40 17.35
CA GLY A 58 62.09 -0.31 16.07
C GLY A 58 61.11 -1.48 15.95
N LYS A 59 60.83 -2.21 17.05
CA LYS A 59 60.00 -3.43 17.00
C LYS A 59 58.53 -3.21 17.35
N VAL A 60 58.20 -2.21 18.17
CA VAL A 60 56.83 -2.02 18.72
C VAL A 60 56.07 -0.90 18.01
N LEU A 61 56.75 0.17 17.57
CA LEU A 61 56.10 1.35 16.99
C LEU A 61 55.59 1.11 15.54
N PRO A 62 56.40 0.58 14.61
CA PRO A 62 55.98 0.37 13.23
C PRO A 62 54.69 -0.47 13.04
N PRO A 63 54.48 -1.61 13.73
CA PRO A 63 53.27 -2.41 13.52
C PRO A 63 52.00 -1.70 14.00
N LYS A 64 52.10 -0.78 14.97
CA LYS A 64 50.95 0.00 15.47
C LYS A 64 50.47 1.03 14.46
N PHE A 65 51.39 1.77 13.84
CA PHE A 65 51.04 2.75 12.81
C PHE A 65 50.50 2.08 11.55
N ARG A 66 51.08 0.95 11.13
CA ARG A 66 50.56 0.16 10.01
C ARG A 66 49.15 -0.35 10.28
N ALA A 67 48.90 -0.92 11.46
CA ALA A 67 47.56 -1.38 11.83
C ALA A 67 46.52 -0.24 11.86
N ASN A 68 46.90 0.98 12.28
CA ASN A 68 46.01 2.14 12.24
C ASN A 68 45.76 2.62 10.81
N ALA A 69 46.80 2.68 9.97
CA ALA A 69 46.66 3.04 8.56
C ALA A 69 45.77 2.04 7.80
N GLU A 70 45.95 0.73 8.03
CA GLU A 70 45.10 -0.32 7.46
C GLU A 70 43.64 -0.19 7.94
N LYS A 71 43.42 0.09 9.23
CA LYS A 71 42.08 0.34 9.77
C LYS A 71 41.41 1.53 9.09
N ILE A 72 42.10 2.66 9.00
CA ILE A 72 41.56 3.87 8.37
C ILE A 72 41.28 3.62 6.88
N SER A 73 42.23 3.02 6.15
CA SER A 73 42.05 2.66 4.74
C SER A 73 40.86 1.72 4.52
N SER A 74 40.73 0.70 5.38
CA SER A 74 39.59 -0.23 5.33
C SER A 74 38.26 0.46 5.67
N ALA A 75 38.25 1.39 6.62
CA ALA A 75 37.06 2.15 6.98
C ALA A 75 36.64 3.09 5.86
N ILE A 76 37.59 3.79 5.23
CA ILE A 76 37.34 4.65 4.07
C ILE A 76 36.80 3.81 2.92
N THR A 77 37.44 2.69 2.57
CA THR A 77 37.01 1.79 1.49
C THR A 77 35.58 1.28 1.73
N ARG A 78 35.25 0.89 2.97
CA ARG A 78 33.90 0.45 3.33
C ARG A 78 32.89 1.60 3.25
N ALA A 79 33.24 2.79 3.73
CA ALA A 79 32.37 3.96 3.65
C ALA A 79 32.10 4.37 2.20
N THR A 80 33.12 4.33 1.32
CA THR A 80 32.96 4.61 -0.11
C THR A 80 32.11 3.55 -0.80
N ALA A 81 32.29 2.27 -0.47
CA ALA A 81 31.46 1.20 -1.01
C ALA A 81 30.01 1.32 -0.57
N ALA A 82 29.76 1.59 0.72
CA ALA A 82 28.43 1.80 1.26
C ALA A 82 27.74 3.03 0.65
N LYS A 83 28.47 4.13 0.46
CA LYS A 83 27.97 5.33 -0.23
C LYS A 83 27.59 5.01 -1.68
N ALA A 84 28.44 4.31 -2.42
CA ALA A 84 28.16 3.92 -3.80
C ALA A 84 26.94 2.99 -3.90
N GLU A 85 26.76 2.07 -2.95
CA GLU A 85 25.57 1.21 -2.90
C GLU A 85 24.29 2.01 -2.58
N ALA A 86 24.37 2.95 -1.64
CA ALA A 86 23.25 3.83 -1.30
C ALA A 86 22.86 4.72 -2.50
N GLU A 87 23.83 5.28 -3.22
CA GLU A 87 23.59 6.08 -4.43
C GLU A 87 22.95 5.23 -5.55
N ARG A 88 23.36 3.96 -5.71
CA ARG A 88 22.72 3.05 -6.67
C ARG A 88 21.27 2.78 -6.28
N LYS A 89 21.01 2.45 -5.00
CA LYS A 89 19.64 2.21 -4.51
C LYS A 89 18.76 3.46 -4.64
N LEU A 90 19.32 4.65 -4.43
CA LEU A 90 18.61 5.91 -4.62
C LEU A 90 18.21 6.09 -6.08
N LYS A 91 19.15 5.91 -7.02
CA LYS A 91 18.85 6.00 -8.46
C LYS A 91 17.81 4.98 -8.91
N ASP A 92 17.91 3.74 -8.44
CA ASP A 92 16.92 2.70 -8.75
C ASP A 92 15.53 3.06 -8.18
N ALA A 93 15.47 3.61 -6.97
CA ALA A 93 14.22 4.07 -6.36
C ALA A 93 13.62 5.26 -7.13
N GLU A 94 14.43 6.25 -7.50
CA GLU A 94 14.02 7.39 -8.32
C GLU A 94 13.47 6.96 -9.67
N GLN A 95 14.13 6.01 -10.35
CA GLN A 95 13.64 5.45 -11.61
C GLN A 95 12.31 4.71 -11.44
N ARG A 96 12.16 3.93 -10.36
CA ARG A 96 10.89 3.26 -10.04
C ARG A 96 9.78 4.26 -9.75
N LEU A 97 10.06 5.32 -9.00
CA LEU A 97 9.10 6.39 -8.72
C LEU A 97 8.66 7.09 -10.01
N ALA A 98 9.60 7.47 -10.88
CA ALA A 98 9.29 8.10 -12.16
C ALA A 98 8.43 7.20 -13.05
N ARG A 99 8.72 5.89 -13.09
CA ARG A 99 7.90 4.91 -13.82
C ARG A 99 6.51 4.77 -13.21
N LEU A 100 6.40 4.70 -11.88
CA LEU A 100 5.11 4.62 -11.18
C LEU A 100 4.26 5.86 -11.46
N GLU A 101 4.85 7.06 -11.48
CA GLU A 101 4.11 8.27 -11.83
C GLU A 101 3.55 8.23 -13.25
N GLN A 102 4.31 7.68 -14.21
CA GLN A 102 3.83 7.49 -15.58
C GLN A 102 2.71 6.44 -15.65
N GLU A 103 2.87 5.30 -14.97
CA GLU A 103 1.85 4.25 -14.90
C GLU A 103 0.56 4.76 -14.25
N VAL A 104 0.65 5.53 -13.16
CA VAL A 104 -0.51 6.14 -12.50
C VAL A 104 -1.21 7.16 -13.40
N ARG A 105 -0.47 7.95 -14.18
CA ARG A 105 -1.07 8.87 -15.16
C ARG A 105 -1.80 8.08 -16.25
N GLY A 106 -1.17 7.03 -16.80
CA GLY A 106 -1.80 6.15 -17.79
C GLY A 106 -3.09 5.51 -17.26
N LEU A 107 -3.03 4.95 -16.05
CA LEU A 107 -4.20 4.33 -15.40
C LEU A 107 -5.33 5.34 -15.18
N ARG A 108 -5.02 6.59 -14.79
CA ARG A 108 -6.03 7.63 -14.61
C ARG A 108 -6.68 8.03 -15.92
N GLU A 109 -5.91 8.17 -17.00
CA GLU A 109 -6.45 8.49 -18.32
C GLU A 109 -7.32 7.36 -18.85
N GLU A 110 -6.89 6.11 -18.71
CA GLU A 110 -7.66 4.91 -19.09
C GLU A 110 -8.95 4.82 -18.28
N ALA A 111 -8.89 4.95 -16.96
CA ALA A 111 -10.06 4.94 -16.09
C ALA A 111 -11.05 6.06 -16.43
N GLN A 112 -10.58 7.26 -16.80
CA GLN A 112 -11.46 8.35 -17.24
C GLN A 112 -12.15 8.03 -18.58
N ARG A 113 -11.42 7.44 -19.54
CA ARG A 113 -12.00 7.03 -20.83
C ARG A 113 -13.02 5.91 -20.64
N GLU A 114 -12.70 4.90 -19.85
CA GLU A 114 -13.60 3.80 -19.51
C GLU A 114 -14.84 4.30 -18.77
N ALA A 115 -14.68 5.16 -17.78
CA ALA A 115 -15.80 5.74 -17.04
C ALA A 115 -16.73 6.55 -17.95
N ALA A 116 -16.18 7.33 -18.90
CA ALA A 116 -16.97 8.08 -19.87
C ALA A 116 -17.74 7.14 -20.83
N ALA A 117 -17.06 6.13 -21.36
CA ALA A 117 -17.68 5.14 -22.25
C ALA A 117 -18.79 4.34 -21.53
N GLU A 118 -18.54 3.93 -20.29
CA GLU A 118 -19.50 3.19 -19.48
C GLU A 118 -20.69 4.06 -19.08
N ALA A 119 -20.47 5.33 -18.76
CA ALA A 119 -21.55 6.28 -18.50
C ALA A 119 -22.47 6.44 -19.71
N GLU A 120 -21.92 6.55 -20.92
CA GLU A 120 -22.71 6.59 -22.15
C GLU A 120 -23.46 5.28 -22.41
N ARG A 121 -22.82 4.13 -22.17
CA ARG A 121 -23.46 2.81 -22.29
C ARG A 121 -24.64 2.66 -21.34
N ILE A 122 -24.47 3.05 -20.07
CA ILE A 122 -25.53 3.02 -19.05
C ILE A 122 -26.66 3.97 -19.44
N ARG A 123 -26.35 5.18 -19.91
CA ARG A 123 -27.37 6.14 -20.38
C ARG A 123 -28.18 5.58 -21.55
N ALA A 124 -27.52 4.96 -22.53
CA ALA A 124 -28.17 4.36 -23.68
C ALA A 124 -29.08 3.19 -23.26
N LEU A 125 -28.59 2.32 -22.38
CA LEU A 125 -29.37 1.20 -21.84
C LEU A 125 -30.58 1.70 -21.05
N ALA A 126 -30.39 2.67 -20.15
CA ALA A 126 -31.46 3.25 -19.35
C ALA A 126 -32.54 3.90 -20.22
N LYS A 127 -32.18 4.58 -21.32
CA LYS A 127 -33.15 5.12 -22.28
C LYS A 127 -33.94 4.01 -22.98
N SER A 128 -33.26 2.99 -23.49
CA SER A 128 -33.90 1.82 -24.10
C SER A 128 -34.88 1.15 -23.13
N ASP A 129 -34.47 0.98 -21.88
CA ASP A 129 -35.29 0.30 -20.87
C ASP A 129 -36.48 1.17 -20.45
N ALA A 130 -36.29 2.49 -20.33
CA ALA A 130 -37.39 3.43 -20.10
C ALA A 130 -38.42 3.40 -21.25
N GLU A 131 -37.95 3.35 -22.50
CA GLU A 131 -38.83 3.22 -23.68
C GLU A 131 -39.63 1.91 -23.63
N LYS A 132 -38.97 0.78 -23.37
CA LYS A 132 -39.62 -0.54 -23.24
C LYS A 132 -40.65 -0.56 -22.12
N ILE A 133 -40.31 0.00 -20.95
CA ILE A 133 -41.24 0.11 -19.82
C ILE A 133 -42.44 0.97 -20.22
N SER A 134 -42.22 2.09 -20.91
CA SER A 134 -43.32 2.96 -21.36
C SER A 134 -44.25 2.25 -22.35
N LEU A 135 -43.69 1.44 -23.27
CA LEU A 135 -44.45 0.67 -24.25
C LEU A 135 -45.26 -0.44 -23.56
N ALA A 136 -44.64 -1.18 -22.65
CA ALA A 136 -45.31 -2.20 -21.86
C ALA A 136 -46.44 -1.60 -21.01
N ALA A 137 -46.19 -0.46 -20.35
CA ALA A 137 -47.20 0.23 -19.55
C ALA A 137 -48.38 0.70 -20.40
N LYS A 138 -48.15 1.25 -21.60
CA LYS A 138 -49.23 1.64 -22.52
C LYS A 138 -50.05 0.42 -22.96
N ALA A 139 -49.39 -0.67 -23.33
CA ALA A 139 -50.08 -1.91 -23.72
C ALA A 139 -50.94 -2.47 -22.58
N GLU A 140 -50.43 -2.42 -21.35
CA GLU A 140 -51.16 -2.86 -20.16
C GLU A 140 -52.37 -1.96 -19.86
N ILE A 141 -52.20 -0.64 -19.93
CA ILE A 141 -53.30 0.33 -19.78
C ILE A 141 -54.38 0.07 -20.82
N GLU A 142 -54.03 -0.10 -22.08
CA GLU A 142 -55.00 -0.39 -23.14
C GLU A 142 -55.73 -1.71 -22.92
N ALA A 143 -55.03 -2.74 -22.44
CA ALA A 143 -55.64 -4.03 -22.10
C ALA A 143 -56.63 -3.89 -20.93
N ALA A 144 -56.22 -3.18 -19.87
CA ALA A 144 -57.05 -2.90 -18.70
C ALA A 144 -58.28 -2.04 -19.08
N GLU A 145 -58.12 -1.03 -19.94
CA GLU A 145 -59.23 -0.22 -20.44
C GLU A 145 -60.24 -1.06 -21.22
N ARG A 146 -59.77 -1.96 -22.10
CA ARG A 146 -60.66 -2.86 -22.84
C ARG A 146 -61.42 -3.78 -21.89
N ALA A 147 -60.74 -4.36 -20.91
CA ALA A 147 -61.37 -5.21 -19.90
C ALA A 147 -62.43 -4.44 -19.09
N ALA A 148 -62.10 -3.26 -18.58
CA ALA A 148 -63.02 -2.41 -17.83
C ALA A 148 -64.23 -1.98 -18.66
N ARG A 149 -64.06 -1.66 -19.95
CA ARG A 149 -65.17 -1.33 -20.85
C ARG A 149 -66.12 -2.51 -21.06
N ILE A 150 -65.60 -3.73 -21.17
CA ILE A 150 -66.41 -4.94 -21.29
C ILE A 150 -67.20 -5.18 -20.00
N GLU A 151 -66.55 -5.05 -18.85
CA GLU A 151 -67.18 -5.20 -17.54
C GLU A 151 -68.30 -4.18 -17.31
N LEU A 152 -68.06 -2.89 -17.63
CA LEU A 152 -69.08 -1.84 -17.53
C LEU A 152 -70.27 -2.10 -18.45
N LYS A 153 -70.04 -2.59 -19.68
CA LYS A 153 -71.13 -2.96 -20.60
C LYS A 153 -71.96 -4.13 -20.04
N ALA A 154 -71.30 -5.14 -19.49
CA ALA A 154 -71.99 -6.28 -18.87
C ALA A 154 -72.83 -5.84 -17.66
N LEU A 155 -72.28 -4.97 -16.82
CA LEU A 155 -73.00 -4.40 -15.68
C LEU A 155 -74.20 -3.56 -16.12
N ALA A 156 -74.02 -2.67 -17.12
CA ALA A 156 -75.10 -1.86 -17.64
C ALA A 156 -76.22 -2.71 -18.26
N ALA A 157 -75.87 -3.76 -19.01
CA ALA A 157 -76.84 -4.71 -19.57
C ALA A 157 -77.61 -5.42 -18.44
N LYS A 158 -76.92 -5.88 -17.40
CA LYS A 158 -77.55 -6.50 -16.23
C LYS A 158 -78.53 -5.55 -15.54
N LEU A 159 -78.12 -4.32 -15.21
CA LEU A 159 -79.01 -3.33 -14.59
C LEU A 159 -80.22 -2.99 -15.47
N ALA A 160 -80.03 -2.93 -16.79
CA ALA A 160 -81.13 -2.67 -17.72
C ALA A 160 -82.15 -3.82 -17.72
N VAL A 161 -81.69 -5.08 -17.73
CA VAL A 161 -82.54 -6.26 -17.61
C VAL A 161 -83.28 -6.29 -16.27
N ASP A 162 -82.56 -6.10 -15.17
CA ASP A 162 -83.14 -6.07 -13.81
C ASP A 162 -84.23 -4.98 -13.70
N ARG A 163 -83.99 -3.82 -14.32
CA ARG A 163 -84.97 -2.71 -14.33
C ARG A 163 -86.18 -3.02 -15.22
N ALA A 164 -85.96 -3.61 -16.39
CA ALA A 164 -87.03 -4.02 -17.30
C ALA A 164 -87.92 -5.10 -16.66
N GLU A 165 -87.33 -6.09 -15.99
CA GLU A 165 -88.04 -7.11 -15.23
C GLU A 165 -88.91 -6.47 -14.12
N SER A 166 -88.33 -5.55 -13.35
CA SER A 166 -89.06 -4.81 -12.31
C SER A 166 -90.23 -3.99 -12.86
N LEU A 167 -90.09 -3.39 -14.05
CA LEU A 167 -91.18 -2.66 -14.71
C LEU A 167 -92.25 -3.60 -15.25
N LEU A 168 -91.87 -4.70 -15.90
CA LEU A 168 -92.79 -5.70 -16.45
C LEU A 168 -93.62 -6.34 -15.33
N ALA A 169 -92.99 -6.68 -14.19
CA ALA A 169 -93.66 -7.20 -13.01
C ALA A 169 -94.75 -6.24 -12.48
N LYS A 170 -94.55 -4.92 -12.60
CA LYS A 170 -95.53 -3.90 -12.18
C LYS A 170 -96.66 -3.66 -13.19
N GLN A 171 -96.43 -3.93 -14.47
CA GLN A 171 -97.38 -3.67 -15.57
C GLN A 171 -98.13 -4.92 -16.05
N LEU A 172 -97.78 -6.11 -15.54
CA LEU A 172 -98.44 -7.37 -15.85
C LEU A 172 -99.88 -7.37 -15.34
N ASN A 173 -100.82 -7.41 -16.28
CA ASN A 173 -102.25 -7.59 -16.05
C ASN A 173 -102.79 -8.69 -16.99
N PRO A 174 -104.01 -9.22 -16.77
CA PRO A 174 -104.54 -10.34 -17.55
C PRO A 174 -104.69 -10.04 -19.05
N GLN A 175 -104.94 -8.78 -19.41
CA GLN A 175 -105.08 -8.34 -20.81
C GLN A 175 -103.74 -8.35 -21.54
N THR A 176 -102.67 -7.85 -20.89
CA THR A 176 -101.31 -7.88 -21.42
C THR A 176 -100.80 -9.32 -21.60
N GLN A 177 -101.11 -10.23 -20.67
CA GLN A 177 -100.76 -11.66 -20.79
C GLN A 177 -101.44 -12.32 -22.00
N HIS A 178 -102.74 -12.10 -22.19
CA HIS A 178 -103.45 -12.62 -23.37
C HIS A 178 -102.87 -12.09 -24.69
N ALA A 179 -102.53 -10.81 -24.74
CA ALA A 179 -101.92 -10.18 -25.92
C ALA A 179 -100.53 -10.78 -26.24
N LEU A 180 -99.71 -11.06 -25.21
CA LEU A 180 -98.40 -11.71 -25.38
C LEU A 180 -98.53 -13.14 -25.94
N ILE A 181 -99.46 -13.93 -25.41
CA ILE A 181 -99.71 -15.31 -25.88
C ILE A 181 -100.19 -15.29 -27.34
N ALA A 182 -101.13 -14.42 -27.68
CA ALA A 182 -101.62 -14.27 -29.05
C ALA A 182 -100.50 -13.83 -30.01
N GLY A 183 -99.62 -12.93 -29.59
CA GLY A 183 -98.44 -12.51 -30.36
C GLY A 183 -97.43 -13.63 -30.58
N PHE A 184 -97.15 -14.44 -29.55
CA PHE A 184 -96.25 -15.58 -29.65
C PHE A 184 -96.76 -16.66 -30.62
N VAL A 185 -98.05 -17.02 -30.52
CA VAL A 185 -98.70 -17.96 -31.45
C VAL A 185 -98.63 -17.45 -32.90
N LYS A 186 -98.84 -16.15 -33.11
CA LYS A 186 -98.71 -15.53 -34.44
C LYS A 186 -97.27 -15.56 -34.96
N ALA A 187 -96.28 -15.33 -34.11
CA ALA A 187 -94.86 -15.39 -34.51
C ALA A 187 -94.44 -16.80 -34.94
N LEU A 188 -94.91 -17.84 -34.25
CA LEU A 188 -94.68 -19.24 -34.62
C LEU A 188 -95.36 -19.62 -35.95
N GLN A 189 -96.49 -19.02 -36.27
CA GLN A 189 -97.18 -19.23 -37.54
C GLN A 189 -96.53 -18.45 -38.70
N GLY A 190 -95.76 -17.41 -38.42
CA GLY A 190 -95.13 -16.52 -39.40
C GLY A 190 -93.66 -16.78 -39.70
N SER A 191 -93.02 -17.77 -39.06
CA SER A 191 -91.65 -18.19 -39.37
C SER A 191 -91.70 -19.41 -40.31
N PRO A 192 -91.65 -19.23 -41.64
CA PRO A 192 -91.38 -20.35 -42.54
C PRO A 192 -89.97 -20.85 -42.25
N ASN A 193 -89.81 -22.17 -42.15
CA ASN A 193 -88.49 -22.82 -42.14
C ASN A 193 -87.65 -22.39 -43.35
#